data_AF-A0A351A138-F1
#
_entry.id   AF-A0A351A138-F1
#
_cell.length_a   1.000
_cell.length_b   1.000
_cell.length_c   1.000
_cell.angle_alpha   90.00
_cell.angle_beta   90.00
_cell.angle_gamma   90.00
#
_symmetry.space_group_name_H-M   'P 1'
#
loop_
_entity.id
_entity.type
_entity.pdbx_description
1 polymer ?
#
loop_
_entity_poly.entity_id
_entity_poly.type
_entity_poly.pdbx_seq_one_letter_code
_entity_poly.pdbx_strand_id
1 'polypeptide(L)'
;HIMVVGHYGCGGVKAALERARVGLVDLWLRHVQDVHVRHLDEVNALPPELRHDRLCELNVLEQVLNVAQTVVVQDAWQRGQPLTVHGWIYGLKDGLIRDLGLNVSRREDLLPRYMAALETLGS
;
A
#
# COMPACT_ATOMS: atom_id res chain seq x y z
N HIS A 1 -0.33 12.13 -13.19
CA HIS A 1 0.19 11.01 -12.39
C HIS A 1 -0.03 11.31 -10.92
N ILE A 2 -0.42 10.31 -10.13
CA ILE A 2 -0.51 10.35 -8.67
C ILE A 2 0.35 9.22 -8.13
N MET A 3 1.17 9.46 -7.12
CA MET A 3 2.03 8.43 -6.52
C MET A 3 1.68 8.30 -5.04
N VAL A 4 1.36 7.09 -4.63
CA VAL A 4 1.34 6.68 -3.23
C VAL A 4 2.71 6.10 -2.94
N VAL A 5 3.46 6.76 -2.06
CA VAL A 5 4.85 6.39 -1.77
C VAL A 5 5.00 6.00 -0.31
N GLY A 6 5.26 4.73 -0.06
CA GLY A 6 5.64 4.22 1.25
C GLY A 6 7.14 4.28 1.48
N HIS A 7 7.58 3.91 2.68
CA HIS A 7 8.99 3.75 2.98
C HIS A 7 9.24 2.64 4.00
N TYR A 8 10.33 1.90 3.82
CA TYR A 8 10.78 0.93 4.82
C TYR A 8 11.20 1.64 6.10
N GLY A 9 11.09 0.97 7.25
CA GLY A 9 11.38 1.59 8.54
C GLY A 9 10.29 2.56 9.05
N CYS A 10 9.08 2.56 8.47
CA CYS A 10 7.99 3.42 8.92
C CYS A 10 7.52 3.11 10.35
N GLY A 11 7.73 4.06 11.27
CA GLY A 11 7.35 3.92 12.69
C GLY A 11 5.84 3.76 12.90
N GLY A 12 5.01 4.39 12.07
CA GLY A 12 3.54 4.22 12.13
C GLY A 12 3.11 2.80 11.76
N VAL A 13 3.68 2.24 10.69
CA VAL A 13 3.42 0.84 10.30
C VAL A 13 3.93 -0.13 11.37
N LYS A 14 5.08 0.16 11.98
CA LYS A 14 5.62 -0.64 13.08
C LYS A 14 4.69 -0.63 14.30
N ALA A 15 4.25 0.55 14.74
CA ALA A 15 3.32 0.68 15.84
C ALA A 15 1.97 -0.02 15.56
N ALA A 16 1.49 0.03 14.32
CA ALA A 16 0.29 -0.71 13.89
C ALA A 16 0.50 -2.23 13.93
N LEU A 17 1.64 -2.73 13.44
CA LEU A 17 2.01 -4.15 13.46
C LEU A 17 2.09 -4.69 14.89
N GLU A 18 2.76 -3.96 15.78
CA GLU A 18 2.97 -4.32 17.19
C GLU A 18 1.74 -4.06 18.07
N ARG A 19 0.70 -3.42 17.52
CA ARG A 19 -0.51 -2.95 18.26
C ARG A 19 -0.12 -2.09 19.47
N ALA A 20 0.91 -1.27 19.31
CA ALA A 20 1.37 -0.35 20.34
C ALA A 20 0.28 0.70 20.63
N ARG A 21 0.14 1.10 21.89
CA ARG A 21 -0.71 2.23 22.28
C ARG A 21 0.12 3.50 22.24
N VAL A 22 -0.09 4.34 21.23
CA VAL A 22 0.60 5.63 21.06
C VAL A 22 -0.34 6.84 21.21
N GLY A 23 -1.58 6.60 21.68
CA GLY A 23 -2.52 7.65 22.06
C GLY A 23 -3.49 7.98 20.94
N LEU A 24 -3.77 9.27 20.70
CA LEU A 24 -4.77 9.68 19.69
C LEU A 24 -4.43 9.18 18.27
N VAL A 25 -3.14 9.01 17.98
CA VAL A 25 -2.64 8.50 16.70
C VAL A 25 -3.11 7.06 16.44
N ASP A 26 -3.48 6.30 17.47
CA ASP A 26 -4.02 4.93 17.33
C ASP A 26 -5.28 4.88 16.45
N LEU A 27 -6.09 5.95 16.46
CA LEU A 27 -7.28 6.05 15.61
C LEU A 27 -6.93 6.08 14.12
N TRP A 28 -5.83 6.75 13.77
CA TRP A 28 -5.34 6.79 12.40
C TRP A 28 -4.63 5.50 12.02
N LEU A 29 -3.81 4.95 12.94
CA LEU A 29 -3.10 3.68 12.73
C LEU A 29 -4.04 2.48 12.58
N ARG A 30 -5.29 2.60 13.02
CA ARG A 30 -6.32 1.59 12.81
C ARG A 30 -6.45 1.21 11.33
N HIS A 31 -6.33 2.16 10.42
CA HIS A 31 -6.40 1.87 8.97
C HIS A 31 -5.25 0.97 8.50
N VAL A 32 -4.05 1.12 9.05
CA VAL A 32 -2.92 0.24 8.76
C VAL A 32 -3.12 -1.13 9.43
N GLN A 33 -3.73 -1.17 10.62
CA GLN A 33 -4.10 -2.43 11.27
C GLN A 33 -5.14 -3.20 10.46
N ASP A 34 -6.10 -2.51 9.84
CA ASP A 34 -7.11 -3.14 8.98
C ASP A 34 -6.45 -3.76 7.73
N VAL A 35 -5.43 -3.12 7.15
CA VAL A 35 -4.58 -3.72 6.10
C VAL A 35 -3.88 -4.98 6.61
N HIS A 36 -3.26 -4.92 7.79
CA HIS A 36 -2.60 -6.09 8.38
C HIS A 36 -3.59 -7.25 8.63
N VAL A 37 -4.81 -6.96 9.11
CA VAL A 37 -5.84 -7.98 9.32
C VAL A 37 -6.29 -8.60 8.00
N ARG A 38 -6.40 -7.81 6.94
CA ARG A 38 -6.79 -8.30 5.61
C ARG A 38 -5.77 -9.27 5.02
N HIS A 39 -4.48 -9.02 5.28
CA HIS A 39 -3.35 -9.79 4.76
C HIS A 39 -2.64 -10.61 5.85
N LEU A 40 -3.39 -11.02 6.88
CA LEU A 40 -2.83 -11.59 8.11
C LEU A 40 -1.99 -12.84 7.84
N ASP A 41 -2.50 -13.74 6.98
CA ASP A 41 -1.83 -15.00 6.68
C ASP A 41 -0.53 -14.77 5.90
N GLU A 42 -0.55 -13.86 4.92
CA GLU A 42 0.63 -13.50 4.12
C GLU A 42 1.72 -12.86 5.00
N VAL A 43 1.34 -11.90 5.85
CA VAL A 43 2.30 -11.23 6.73
C VAL A 43 2.83 -12.19 7.79
N ASN A 44 2.00 -13.05 8.40
CA ASN A 44 2.43 -13.94 9.46
C ASN A 44 3.21 -15.17 8.98
N ALA A 45 3.08 -15.55 7.70
CA ALA A 45 3.90 -16.60 7.09
C ALA A 45 5.38 -16.19 7.02
N LEU A 46 5.69 -14.88 7.01
CA LEU A 46 7.05 -14.38 6.95
C LEU A 46 7.76 -14.39 8.33
N PRO A 47 9.10 -14.50 8.35
CA PRO A 47 9.90 -14.24 9.54
C PRO A 47 9.59 -12.87 10.16
N PRO A 48 9.57 -12.73 11.51
CA PRO A 48 9.22 -11.49 12.20
C PRO A 48 9.92 -10.23 11.68
N GLU A 49 11.19 -10.34 11.30
CA GLU A 49 12.02 -9.26 10.79
C GLU A 49 11.59 -8.75 9.40
N LEU A 50 10.86 -9.55 8.62
CA LEU A 50 10.37 -9.18 7.28
C LEU A 50 8.92 -8.68 7.30
N ARG A 51 8.16 -8.94 8.37
CA ARG A 51 6.74 -8.58 8.46
C ARG A 51 6.49 -7.09 8.35
N HIS A 52 7.39 -6.30 8.94
CA HIS A 52 7.28 -4.84 8.91
C HIS A 52 7.44 -4.27 7.51
N ASP A 53 8.46 -4.74 6.77
CA ASP A 53 8.69 -4.35 5.39
C ASP A 53 7.52 -4.78 4.49
N ARG A 54 7.04 -6.04 4.66
CA ARG A 54 5.86 -6.52 3.93
C ARG A 54 4.61 -5.67 4.21
N LEU A 55 4.34 -5.32 5.46
CA LEU A 55 3.19 -4.49 5.78
C LEU A 55 3.32 -3.08 5.20
N CYS A 56 4.54 -2.54 5.08
CA CYS A 56 4.76 -1.26 4.39
C CYS A 56 4.37 -1.35 2.91
N GLU A 57 4.77 -2.43 2.22
CA GLU A 57 4.44 -2.69 0.81
C GLU A 57 2.94 -2.85 0.60
N LEU A 58 2.30 -3.72 1.39
CA LEU A 58 0.85 -3.96 1.34
C LEU A 58 0.05 -2.69 1.63
N ASN A 59 0.49 -1.87 2.59
CA ASN A 59 -0.16 -0.60 2.87
C ASN A 59 -0.11 0.36 1.68
N VAL A 60 1.00 0.39 0.91
CA VAL A 60 1.04 1.19 -0.33
C VAL A 60 0.03 0.68 -1.34
N LEU A 61 -0.04 -0.64 -1.58
CA LEU A 61 -0.98 -1.22 -2.54
C LEU A 61 -2.44 -0.90 -2.18
N GLU A 62 -2.80 -1.02 -0.90
CA GLU A 62 -4.13 -0.72 -0.40
C GLU A 62 -4.47 0.78 -0.50
N GLN A 63 -3.50 1.67 -0.25
CA GLN A 63 -3.73 3.10 -0.43
C GLN A 63 -3.85 3.49 -1.91
N VAL A 64 -3.15 2.81 -2.83
CA VAL A 64 -3.40 3.00 -4.27
C VAL A 64 -4.82 2.59 -4.63
N LEU A 65 -5.31 1.45 -4.10
CA LEU A 65 -6.69 1.00 -4.29
C LEU A 65 -7.68 2.07 -3.80
N ASN A 66 -7.50 2.59 -2.59
CA ASN A 66 -8.34 3.63 -2.01
C ASN A 66 -8.34 4.91 -2.86
N VAL A 67 -7.16 5.39 -3.31
CA VAL A 67 -7.04 6.57 -4.17
C VAL A 67 -7.76 6.34 -5.50
N ALA A 68 -7.52 5.19 -6.14
CA ALA A 68 -8.11 4.83 -7.41
C ALA A 68 -9.65 4.74 -7.34
N GLN A 69 -10.21 4.35 -6.20
CA GLN A 69 -11.66 4.23 -5.98
C GLN A 69 -12.36 5.55 -5.63
N THR A 70 -11.61 6.63 -5.38
CA THR A 70 -12.23 7.93 -5.08
C THR A 70 -13.04 8.46 -6.26
N VAL A 71 -14.14 9.16 -5.98
CA VAL A 71 -14.98 9.82 -7.00
C VAL A 71 -14.14 10.73 -7.90
N VAL A 72 -13.17 11.45 -7.34
CA VAL A 72 -12.29 12.37 -8.08
C VAL A 72 -11.50 11.64 -9.18
N VAL A 73 -10.92 10.48 -8.86
CA VAL A 73 -10.13 9.68 -9.82
C VAL A 73 -11.06 8.98 -10.82
N GLN A 74 -12.18 8.45 -10.34
CA GLN A 74 -13.18 7.80 -11.20
C GLN A 74 -13.76 8.76 -12.24
N ASP A 75 -14.13 9.97 -11.84
CA ASP A 75 -14.64 11.02 -12.74
C ASP A 75 -13.57 11.49 -13.72
N ALA A 76 -12.29 11.47 -13.32
CA ALA A 76 -11.17 11.79 -14.22
C ALA A 76 -11.03 10.77 -15.33
N TRP A 77 -11.08 9.48 -15.00
CA TRP A 77 -11.08 8.42 -16.00
C TRP A 77 -12.34 8.44 -16.86
N GLN A 78 -13.52 8.67 -16.27
CA GLN A 78 -14.78 8.70 -17.00
C GLN A 78 -14.84 9.82 -18.05
N ARG A 79 -14.28 11.01 -17.76
CA ARG A 79 -14.19 12.11 -18.73
C ARG A 79 -13.03 11.97 -19.73
N GLY A 80 -12.31 10.84 -19.72
CA GLY A 80 -11.19 10.59 -20.62
C GLY A 80 -9.91 11.38 -20.29
N GLN A 81 -9.80 11.93 -19.08
CA GLN A 81 -8.58 12.64 -18.68
C GLN A 81 -7.44 11.63 -18.44
N PRO A 82 -6.26 11.80 -19.09
CA PRO A 82 -5.10 10.95 -18.83
C PRO A 82 -4.64 11.07 -17.37
N LEU A 83 -4.75 9.97 -16.62
CA LEU A 83 -4.36 9.89 -15.22
C LEU A 83 -3.91 8.48 -14.88
N THR A 84 -2.76 8.35 -14.22
CA THR A 84 -2.25 7.07 -13.69
C THR A 84 -1.94 7.22 -12.21
N VAL A 85 -2.34 6.24 -11.40
CA VAL A 85 -2.02 6.10 -9.97
C VAL A 85 -0.96 5.00 -9.81
N HIS A 86 0.12 5.31 -9.08
CA HIS A 86 1.29 4.46 -8.91
C HIS A 86 1.50 4.11 -7.43
N GLY A 87 1.95 2.88 -7.15
CA GLY A 87 2.36 2.43 -5.83
C GLY A 87 3.86 2.19 -5.74
N TRP A 88 4.59 3.03 -5.02
CA TRP A 88 6.04 2.95 -4.86
C TRP A 88 6.45 2.82 -3.40
N ILE A 89 7.64 2.28 -3.17
CA ILE A 89 8.26 2.23 -1.85
C ILE A 89 9.74 2.59 -1.96
N TYR A 90 10.31 3.25 -0.94
CA TYR A 90 11.75 3.50 -0.90
C TYR A 90 12.41 3.07 0.41
N GLY A 91 13.70 2.74 0.34
CA GLY A 91 14.50 2.41 1.50
C GLY A 91 15.14 3.63 2.14
N LEU A 92 15.02 3.76 3.47
CA LEU A 92 15.78 4.77 4.23
C LEU A 92 17.29 4.47 4.25
N LYS A 93 17.68 3.22 4.00
CA LYS A 93 19.08 2.77 4.02
C LYS A 93 19.83 3.09 2.73
N ASP A 94 19.17 2.96 1.59
CA ASP A 94 19.75 3.04 0.25
C ASP A 94 19.22 4.24 -0.56
N GLY A 95 18.10 4.85 -0.14
CA GLY A 95 17.43 5.93 -0.87
C GLY A 95 16.80 5.51 -2.18
N LEU A 96 16.77 4.20 -2.48
CA LEU A 96 16.31 3.69 -3.77
C LEU A 96 14.80 3.52 -3.78
N ILE A 97 14.16 4.08 -4.81
CA ILE A 97 12.74 3.89 -5.09
C ILE A 97 12.54 2.57 -5.83
N ARG A 98 11.52 1.82 -5.42
CA ARG A 98 11.08 0.57 -6.03
C ARG A 98 9.63 0.71 -6.44
N ASP A 99 9.34 0.34 -7.67
CA ASP A 99 7.96 0.22 -8.16
C ASP A 99 7.38 -1.12 -7.69
N LEU A 100 6.20 -1.09 -7.07
CA LEU A 100 5.50 -2.30 -6.61
C LEU A 100 4.65 -2.94 -7.72
N GLY A 101 4.73 -2.45 -8.96
CA GLY A 101 4.03 -3.00 -10.12
C GLY A 101 2.56 -2.57 -10.23
N LEU A 102 2.05 -1.80 -9.26
CA LEU A 102 0.67 -1.32 -9.25
C LEU A 102 0.56 0.07 -9.90
N ASN A 103 0.40 0.06 -11.22
CA ASN A 103 0.28 1.25 -12.07
C ASN A 103 -1.09 1.25 -12.78
N VAL A 104 -2.05 2.03 -12.28
CA VAL A 104 -3.46 1.97 -12.73
C VAL A 104 -3.85 3.23 -13.49
N SER A 105 -4.23 3.08 -14.77
CA SER A 105 -4.60 4.20 -15.66
C SER A 105 -6.09 4.25 -16.03
N ARG A 106 -6.85 3.23 -15.65
CA ARG A 106 -8.29 3.11 -15.90
C ARG A 106 -8.92 2.18 -14.86
N ARG A 107 -10.23 2.33 -14.66
CA ARG A 107 -10.96 1.58 -13.63
C ARG A 107 -10.87 0.07 -13.84
N GLU A 108 -10.92 -0.40 -15.08
CA GLU A 108 -10.97 -1.82 -15.42
C GLU A 108 -9.65 -2.56 -15.10
N ASP A 109 -8.54 -1.81 -15.06
CA ASP A 109 -7.23 -2.39 -14.77
C ASP A 109 -6.97 -2.57 -13.26
N LEU A 110 -7.77 -1.93 -12.41
CA LEU A 110 -7.47 -1.80 -10.98
C LEU A 110 -7.35 -3.16 -10.29
N LEU A 111 -8.38 -3.99 -10.39
CA LEU A 111 -8.40 -5.32 -9.76
C LEU A 111 -7.35 -6.27 -10.35
N PRO A 112 -7.26 -6.45 -11.69
CA PRO A 112 -6.24 -7.32 -12.29
C PRO A 112 -4.81 -6.92 -11.91
N ARG A 113 -4.49 -5.62 -11.90
CA ARG A 113 -3.14 -5.15 -11.53
C ARG A 113 -2.87 -5.27 -10.04
N TYR A 114 -3.89 -5.04 -9.20
CA TYR A 114 -3.77 -5.23 -7.76
C TYR A 114 -3.45 -6.69 -7.41
N MET A 115 -4.16 -7.65 -8.00
CA MET A 115 -3.89 -9.08 -7.80
C MET A 115 -2.49 -9.47 -8.28
N ALA A 116 -2.07 -9.00 -9.46
CA ALA A 116 -0.72 -9.26 -9.97
C ALA A 116 0.38 -8.67 -9.06
N ALA A 117 0.14 -7.49 -8.48
CA ALA A 117 1.07 -6.87 -7.52
C ALA A 117 1.16 -7.69 -6.21
N LEU A 118 0.03 -8.18 -5.68
CA LEU A 118 0.02 -9.07 -4.52
C LEU A 118 0.77 -10.37 -4.79
N GLU A 119 0.55 -11.01 -5.93
CA GLU A 119 1.26 -12.24 -6.31
C GLU A 119 2.78 -12.02 -6.40
N THR A 120 3.20 -10.87 -6.93
CA THR A 120 4.64 -10.51 -7.04
C THR A 120 5.27 -10.26 -5.67
N LEU A 121 4.51 -9.78 -4.67
CA LEU A 121 4.98 -9.69 -3.30
C LEU A 121 5.01 -11.08 -2.64
N GLY A 122 4.00 -11.93 -2.89
CA GLY A 122 3.89 -13.26 -2.30
C GLY A 122 4.94 -14.28 -2.77
N SER A 123 5.50 -14.08 -3.97
CA SER A 123 6.57 -14.91 -4.56
C SER A 123 7.95 -14.63 -3.99
#